data_AF-A0A2W6AT15-F1
#
_entry.id   AF-A0A2W6AT15-F1
#
_cell.length_a   1.000
_cell.length_b   1.000
_cell.length_c   1.000
_cell.angle_alpha   90.00
_cell.angle_beta   90.00
_cell.angle_gamma   90.00
#
_symmetry.space_group_name_H-M   'P 1'
#
loop_
_entity.id
_entity.type
_entity.pdbx_description
1 polymer ?
#
loop_
_entity_poly.entity_id
_entity_poly.type
_entity_poly.pdbx_seq_one_letter_code
_entity_poly.pdbx_strand_id
1 'polypeptide(L)'
;DLIKREMAAGFYNIDIDTSTLVDLDKGSLDEQQAVNYTLAASFTHFIRNLQFADLTVSVGGEIGEVGGKNSTVEELHAFMQGYERALKTLNASAVGISKISVQTGTSHGGIVLPDGTVQKVSVDFDTLGKLSEVAKKEYGLGGAVQHGASTLPKEAFNEFSKADAIEVHLATGFQNLIFDHPALPANLKEQVYTWLRENRQEERKEGMTDEQFYYTTRKRGFGPAGIKEAWWNMPAESKQAIMTDLQEEFRVMFERLGIAGTAAKVDETVKPVKSAQPMPDSMRATA
;
A
#
# COMPACT_ATOMS: atom_id res chain seq x y z
N ASP A 1 -9.54 14.12 9.60
CA ASP A 1 -10.85 13.43 9.61
C ASP A 1 -10.69 11.95 9.26
N LEU A 2 -10.13 11.62 8.09
CA LEU A 2 -9.91 10.22 7.66
C LEU A 2 -9.24 9.33 8.73
N ILE A 3 -8.11 9.76 9.30
CA ILE A 3 -7.40 9.03 10.38
C ILE A 3 -8.33 8.64 11.54
N LYS A 4 -9.22 9.56 11.97
CA LYS A 4 -10.19 9.28 13.05
C LYS A 4 -11.14 8.16 12.65
N ARG A 5 -11.64 8.20 11.42
CA ARG A 5 -12.58 7.20 10.88
C ARG A 5 -11.91 5.85 10.70
N GLU A 6 -10.67 5.81 10.23
CA GLU A 6 -9.88 4.59 10.07
C GLU A 6 -9.59 3.91 11.41
N MET A 7 -9.11 4.68 12.40
CA MET A 7 -8.88 4.15 13.75
C MET A 7 -10.18 3.67 14.41
N ALA A 8 -11.27 4.42 14.24
CA ALA A 8 -12.59 4.02 14.72
C ALA A 8 -13.13 2.76 14.02
N ALA A 9 -12.67 2.46 12.81
CA ALA A 9 -12.99 1.24 12.07
C ALA A 9 -12.02 0.07 12.35
N GLY A 10 -11.06 0.25 13.26
CA GLY A 10 -10.10 -0.80 13.67
C GLY A 10 -8.84 -0.89 12.81
N PHE A 11 -8.53 0.13 12.01
CA PHE A 11 -7.26 0.20 11.29
C PHE A 11 -6.17 0.80 12.18
N TYR A 12 -5.14 0.01 12.47
CA TYR A 12 -4.03 0.37 13.36
C TYR A 12 -2.64 0.24 12.73
N ASN A 13 -2.58 0.04 11.41
CA ASN A 13 -1.38 0.23 10.60
C ASN A 13 -1.73 1.36 9.61
N ILE A 14 -1.18 2.55 9.85
CA ILE A 14 -1.55 3.78 9.14
C ILE A 14 -0.29 4.36 8.52
N ASP A 15 -0.24 4.42 7.20
CA ASP A 15 0.87 5.03 6.46
C ASP A 15 0.51 6.47 6.08
N ILE A 16 1.35 7.41 6.51
CA ILE A 16 1.18 8.84 6.22
C ILE A 16 2.01 9.17 5.00
N ASP A 17 1.32 9.27 3.85
CA ASP A 17 1.92 9.76 2.63
C ASP A 17 1.68 11.27 2.48
N THR A 18 2.72 12.03 2.77
CA THR A 18 2.83 13.47 2.47
C THR A 18 3.95 13.76 1.47
N SER A 19 4.47 12.71 0.82
CA SER A 19 5.62 12.78 -0.08
C SER A 19 5.31 13.54 -1.36
N THR A 20 4.04 13.54 -1.80
CA THR A 20 3.57 14.32 -2.96
C THR A 20 3.61 15.83 -2.73
N LEU A 21 3.86 16.28 -1.50
CA LEU A 21 3.97 17.70 -1.13
C LEU A 21 5.43 18.20 -1.09
N VAL A 22 6.40 17.34 -1.44
CA VAL A 22 7.81 17.72 -1.55
C VAL A 22 7.99 18.74 -2.66
N ASP A 23 8.63 19.87 -2.34
CA ASP A 23 8.89 20.95 -3.29
C ASP A 23 10.34 20.89 -3.76
N LEU A 24 10.56 20.32 -4.95
CA LEU A 24 11.91 20.13 -5.52
C LEU A 24 12.60 21.43 -5.94
N ASP A 25 11.89 22.57 -5.99
CA ASP A 25 12.45 23.87 -6.39
C ASP A 25 13.24 24.54 -5.25
N LYS A 26 13.22 23.97 -4.03
CA LYS A 26 13.99 24.50 -2.89
C LYS A 26 15.48 24.19 -3.00
N GLY A 27 16.30 25.05 -2.38
CA GLY A 27 17.76 25.04 -2.50
C GLY A 27 18.47 23.93 -1.72
N SER A 28 17.79 23.28 -0.76
CA SER A 28 18.35 22.20 0.05
C SER A 28 17.34 21.08 0.30
N LEU A 29 17.82 19.84 0.48
CA LEU A 29 16.95 18.68 0.74
C LEU A 29 16.06 18.84 1.98
N ASP A 30 16.54 19.52 3.02
CA ASP A 30 15.73 19.81 4.22
C ASP A 30 14.55 20.74 3.89
N GLU A 31 14.78 21.79 3.09
CA GLU A 31 13.71 22.69 2.64
C GLU A 31 12.73 21.98 1.70
N GLN A 32 13.21 21.10 0.82
CA GLN A 32 12.36 20.31 -0.08
C GLN A 32 11.43 19.38 0.73
N GLN A 33 11.96 18.75 1.78
CA GLN A 33 11.22 17.81 2.64
C GLN A 33 10.39 18.49 3.75
N ALA A 34 10.53 19.80 3.95
CA ALA A 34 9.99 20.51 5.11
C ALA A 34 8.49 20.27 5.34
N VAL A 35 7.70 20.37 4.26
CA VAL A 35 6.25 20.13 4.32
C VAL A 35 5.95 18.66 4.60
N ASN A 36 6.67 17.75 3.93
CA ASN A 36 6.51 16.31 4.10
C ASN A 36 6.73 15.89 5.57
N TYR A 37 7.91 16.18 6.13
CA TYR A 37 8.22 15.73 7.50
C TYR A 37 7.38 16.45 8.57
N THR A 38 6.99 17.71 8.36
CA THR A 38 6.24 18.49 9.37
C THR A 38 4.80 18.00 9.47
N LEU A 39 4.18 17.71 8.32
CA LEU A 39 2.83 17.17 8.28
C LEU A 39 2.81 15.72 8.78
N ALA A 40 3.79 14.90 8.37
CA ALA A 40 3.95 13.55 8.90
C ALA A 40 4.05 13.56 10.44
N ALA A 41 4.91 14.40 11.03
CA ALA A 41 5.03 14.53 12.48
C ALA A 41 3.72 15.00 13.15
N SER A 42 3.01 15.94 12.53
CA SER A 42 1.73 16.44 13.02
C SER A 42 0.65 15.36 13.02
N PHE A 43 0.56 14.56 11.96
CA PHE A 43 -0.37 13.44 11.88
C PHE A 43 0.02 12.30 12.81
N THR A 44 1.31 11.98 12.98
CA THR A 44 1.76 11.04 14.00
C THR A 44 1.33 11.51 15.39
N HIS A 45 1.58 12.77 15.76
CA HIS A 45 1.15 13.31 17.05
C HIS A 45 -0.36 13.19 17.25
N PHE A 46 -1.14 13.49 16.22
CA PHE A 46 -2.59 13.32 16.24
C PHE A 46 -3.02 11.87 16.44
N ILE A 47 -2.40 10.91 15.76
CA ILE A 47 -2.64 9.47 15.96
C ILE A 47 -2.32 9.07 17.40
N ARG A 48 -1.19 9.52 17.96
CA ARG A 48 -0.82 9.24 19.36
C ARG A 48 -1.85 9.75 20.37
N ASN A 49 -2.50 10.89 20.09
CA ASN A 49 -3.57 11.43 20.94
C ASN A 49 -4.90 10.67 20.83
N LEU A 50 -5.11 9.90 19.76
CA LEU A 50 -6.31 9.08 19.55
C LEU A 50 -6.12 7.61 19.95
N GLN A 51 -4.87 7.21 20.12
CA GLN A 51 -4.48 5.84 20.42
C GLN A 51 -5.00 5.38 21.80
N PHE A 52 -5.40 4.11 21.91
CA PHE A 52 -5.81 3.49 23.17
C PHE A 52 -4.58 3.13 24.04
N ALA A 53 -4.75 3.09 25.36
CA ALA A 53 -3.63 2.95 26.30
C ALA A 53 -2.81 1.66 26.14
N ASP A 54 -3.45 0.57 25.70
CA ASP A 54 -2.85 -0.78 25.58
C ASP A 54 -2.51 -1.18 24.14
N LEU A 55 -2.74 -0.30 23.16
CA LEU A 55 -2.51 -0.57 21.74
C LEU A 55 -1.60 0.49 21.15
N THR A 56 -0.48 0.11 20.55
CA THR A 56 0.35 1.03 19.75
C THR A 56 -0.04 0.96 18.28
N VAL A 57 -0.46 2.09 17.70
CA VAL A 57 -0.71 2.19 16.26
C VAL A 57 0.63 2.17 15.51
N SER A 58 0.79 1.28 14.54
CA SER A 58 1.92 1.31 13.61
C SER A 58 1.73 2.48 12.66
N VAL A 59 2.76 3.31 12.53
CA VAL A 59 2.72 4.51 11.68
C VAL A 59 3.87 4.43 10.68
N GLY A 60 3.58 4.44 9.38
CA GLY A 60 4.58 4.60 8.34
C GLY A 60 4.72 6.04 7.89
N GLY A 61 5.90 6.42 7.42
CA GLY A 61 6.12 7.63 6.63
C GLY A 61 6.55 7.28 5.20
N GLU A 62 6.69 8.28 4.33
CA GLU A 62 7.07 8.06 2.93
C GLU A 62 8.06 9.12 2.43
N ILE A 63 9.06 8.67 1.67
CA ILE A 63 9.94 9.51 0.86
C ILE A 63 9.93 9.06 -0.60
N GLY A 64 10.04 10.03 -1.51
CA GLY A 64 10.04 9.77 -2.95
C GLY A 64 8.65 9.43 -3.47
N GLU A 65 8.18 10.17 -4.47
CA GLU A 65 6.89 9.87 -5.09
C GLU A 65 6.98 8.61 -5.97
N VAL A 66 5.98 7.73 -5.84
CA VAL A 66 5.90 6.55 -6.70
C VAL A 66 5.71 6.96 -8.18
N GLY A 67 6.51 6.38 -9.09
CA GLY A 67 6.69 6.81 -10.48
C GLY A 67 7.84 7.79 -10.72
N GLY A 68 8.48 8.33 -9.67
CA GLY A 68 9.63 9.24 -9.77
C GLY A 68 11.00 8.55 -9.82
N LYS A 69 12.06 9.33 -9.53
CA LYS A 69 13.43 8.82 -9.37
C LYS A 69 13.58 7.98 -8.10
N ASN A 70 14.60 7.12 -8.05
CA ASN A 70 14.93 6.39 -6.84
C ASN A 70 15.19 7.36 -5.67
N SER A 71 14.66 7.00 -4.50
CA SER A 71 14.96 7.69 -3.25
C SER A 71 16.43 7.56 -2.92
N THR A 72 16.98 8.55 -2.21
CA THR A 72 18.37 8.51 -1.74
C THR A 72 18.49 8.52 -0.22
N VAL A 73 19.65 8.13 0.29
CA VAL A 73 19.94 8.15 1.73
C VAL A 73 19.93 9.58 2.25
N GLU A 74 20.36 10.55 1.44
CA GLU A 74 20.33 11.97 1.77
C GLU A 74 18.89 12.50 1.91
N GLU A 75 17.97 12.04 1.05
CA GLU A 75 16.55 12.36 1.17
C GLU A 75 15.92 11.73 2.42
N LEU A 76 16.31 10.48 2.75
CA LEU A 76 15.91 9.83 3.99
C LEU A 76 16.40 10.60 5.22
N HIS A 77 17.66 11.05 5.22
CA HIS A 77 18.20 11.85 6.31
C HIS A 77 17.46 13.18 6.47
N ALA A 78 17.24 13.89 5.36
CA ALA A 78 16.51 15.16 5.38
C ALA A 78 15.10 14.99 5.96
N PHE A 79 14.38 13.95 5.53
CA PHE A 79 13.06 13.63 6.08
C PHE A 79 13.12 13.27 7.57
N MET A 80 13.94 12.29 7.95
CA MET A 80 13.96 11.75 9.31
C MET A 80 14.44 12.77 10.34
N GLN A 81 15.50 13.53 10.03
CA GLN A 81 16.00 14.56 10.94
C GLN A 81 14.97 15.68 11.12
N GLY A 82 14.31 16.10 10.05
CA GLY A 82 13.22 17.08 10.13
C GLY A 82 12.02 16.54 10.93
N TYR A 83 11.64 15.29 10.66
CA TYR A 83 10.54 14.59 11.31
C TYR A 83 10.75 14.49 12.82
N GLU A 84 11.93 14.04 13.27
CA GLU A 84 12.26 13.92 14.69
C GLU A 84 12.25 15.28 15.40
N ARG A 85 12.81 16.33 14.76
CA ARG A 85 12.76 17.70 15.31
C ARG A 85 11.32 18.19 15.45
N ALA A 86 10.49 17.99 14.42
CA ALA A 86 9.10 18.42 14.41
C ALA A 86 8.27 17.65 15.45
N LEU A 87 8.41 16.33 15.51
CA LEU A 87 7.67 15.49 16.46
C LEU A 87 8.07 15.81 17.90
N LYS A 88 9.37 15.99 18.19
CA LYS A 88 9.86 16.35 19.52
C LYS A 88 9.31 17.70 20.00
N THR A 89 9.10 18.64 19.08
CA THR A 89 8.48 19.94 19.37
C THR A 89 7.01 19.79 19.78
N LEU A 90 6.29 18.84 19.20
CA LEU A 90 4.88 18.55 19.52
C LEU A 90 4.75 17.70 20.80
N ASN A 91 5.60 16.69 20.95
CA ASN A 91 5.67 15.82 22.11
C ASN A 91 7.04 15.12 22.17
N ALA A 92 7.86 15.52 23.15
CA ALA A 92 9.23 15.04 23.32
C ALA A 92 9.36 13.53 23.61
N SER A 93 8.27 12.87 23.99
CA SER A 93 8.24 11.43 24.31
C SER A 93 7.32 10.64 23.37
N ALA A 94 6.84 11.25 22.28
CA ALA A 94 6.01 10.54 21.32
C ALA A 94 6.80 9.45 20.59
N VAL A 95 6.21 8.27 20.49
CA VAL A 95 6.71 7.20 19.60
C VAL A 95 6.55 7.65 18.15
N GLY A 96 7.64 7.59 17.39
CA GLY A 96 7.69 8.00 15.98
C GLY A 96 7.06 6.99 15.01
N ILE A 97 7.46 7.09 13.74
CA ILE A 97 7.11 6.10 12.72
C ILE A 97 7.90 4.80 12.94
N SER A 98 7.33 3.67 12.55
CA SER A 98 7.92 2.33 12.66
C SER A 98 8.55 1.85 11.35
N LYS A 99 8.20 2.45 10.22
CA LYS A 99 8.62 2.01 8.88
C LYS A 99 8.59 3.19 7.90
N ILE A 100 9.31 3.08 6.79
CA ILE A 100 9.39 4.15 5.79
C ILE A 100 9.22 3.57 4.37
N SER A 101 8.27 4.09 3.61
CA SER A 101 8.11 3.80 2.19
C SER A 101 9.14 4.56 1.36
N VAL A 102 9.70 3.87 0.36
CA VAL A 102 10.76 4.40 -0.50
C VAL A 102 10.47 4.10 -1.96
N GLN A 103 11.01 4.94 -2.86
CA GLN A 103 10.95 4.72 -4.30
C GLN A 103 12.22 4.04 -4.81
N THR A 104 12.06 2.96 -5.56
CA THR A 104 13.12 2.09 -6.11
C THR A 104 12.95 1.84 -7.62
N GLY A 105 12.28 2.75 -8.32
CA GLY A 105 12.08 2.72 -9.77
C GLY A 105 10.77 2.05 -10.22
N THR A 106 9.86 1.81 -9.27
CA THR A 106 8.56 1.17 -9.55
C THR A 106 7.46 2.19 -9.85
N SER A 107 6.42 1.73 -10.53
CA SER A 107 5.18 2.46 -10.75
C SER A 107 3.98 1.59 -10.42
N HIS A 108 2.90 2.21 -9.92
CA HIS A 108 1.68 1.50 -9.59
C HIS A 108 1.01 0.92 -10.85
N GLY A 109 0.57 -0.34 -10.77
CA GLY A 109 -0.33 -0.94 -11.77
C GLY A 109 0.36 -1.63 -12.96
N GLY A 110 1.64 -1.37 -13.20
CA GLY A 110 2.30 -1.75 -14.45
C GLY A 110 1.73 -0.97 -15.65
N ILE A 111 2.51 -0.87 -16.72
CA ILE A 111 2.11 -0.12 -17.93
C ILE A 111 1.74 -1.13 -19.01
N VAL A 112 0.47 -1.14 -19.45
CA VAL A 112 0.04 -1.95 -20.60
C VAL A 112 0.44 -1.23 -21.89
N LEU A 113 1.29 -1.86 -22.68
CA LEU A 113 1.73 -1.38 -23.97
C LEU A 113 0.59 -1.52 -25.02
N PRO A 114 0.64 -0.78 -26.14
CA PRO A 114 -0.41 -0.83 -27.17
C PRO A 114 -0.64 -2.23 -27.77
N ASP A 115 0.35 -3.12 -27.66
CA ASP A 115 0.26 -4.52 -28.09
C ASP A 115 -0.40 -5.45 -27.04
N GLY A 116 -0.86 -4.89 -25.92
CA GLY A 116 -1.50 -5.61 -24.82
C GLY A 116 -0.51 -6.25 -23.84
N THR A 117 0.80 -6.14 -24.05
CA THR A 117 1.81 -6.66 -23.11
C THR A 117 2.01 -5.72 -21.93
N VAL A 118 2.42 -6.25 -20.78
CA VAL A 118 2.76 -5.43 -19.59
C VAL A 118 4.25 -5.09 -19.62
N GLN A 119 4.57 -3.80 -19.55
CA GLN A 119 5.94 -3.32 -19.45
C GLN A 119 6.62 -3.96 -18.23
N LYS A 120 7.83 -4.48 -18.45
CA LYS A 120 8.67 -4.98 -17.35
C LYS A 120 9.09 -3.81 -16.48
N VAL A 121 8.61 -3.81 -15.24
CA VAL A 121 9.10 -2.93 -14.18
C VAL A 121 10.36 -3.57 -13.57
N SER A 122 11.32 -2.74 -13.18
CA SER A 122 12.49 -3.17 -12.42
C SER A 122 12.45 -2.51 -11.05
N VAL A 123 12.79 -3.27 -10.02
CA VAL A 123 13.06 -2.73 -8.68
C VAL A 123 14.57 -2.63 -8.55
N ASP A 124 15.04 -1.49 -8.05
CA ASP A 124 16.40 -1.35 -7.56
C ASP A 124 16.49 -1.90 -6.12
N PHE A 125 16.81 -3.19 -6.02
CA PHE A 125 16.95 -3.90 -4.75
C PHE A 125 18.17 -3.41 -3.93
N ASP A 126 19.20 -2.87 -4.59
CA ASP A 126 20.37 -2.31 -3.90
C ASP A 126 19.98 -1.02 -3.16
N THR A 127 19.23 -0.15 -3.84
CA THR A 127 18.66 1.05 -3.21
C THR A 127 17.72 0.69 -2.06
N LEU A 128 16.83 -0.30 -2.26
CA LEU A 128 15.91 -0.76 -1.21
C LEU A 128 16.66 -1.25 0.04
N GLY A 129 17.66 -2.11 -0.15
CA GLY A 129 18.47 -2.64 0.95
C GLY A 129 19.25 -1.56 1.68
N LYS A 130 19.88 -0.64 0.94
CA LYS A 130 20.63 0.47 1.52
C LYS A 130 19.73 1.38 2.38
N LEU A 131 18.54 1.72 1.89
CA LEU A 131 17.60 2.56 2.63
C LEU A 131 17.03 1.83 3.86
N SER A 132 16.70 0.54 3.74
CA SER A 132 16.25 -0.27 4.87
C SER A 132 17.31 -0.35 5.97
N GLU A 133 18.57 -0.56 5.60
CA GLU A 133 19.70 -0.61 6.53
C GLU A 133 19.87 0.72 7.29
N VAL A 134 19.86 1.85 6.59
CA VAL A 134 20.00 3.18 7.21
C VAL A 134 18.81 3.47 8.13
N ALA A 135 17.58 3.19 7.69
CA ALA A 135 16.38 3.38 8.49
C ALA A 135 16.46 2.61 9.83
N LYS A 136 16.96 1.38 9.82
CA LYS A 136 17.16 0.59 11.04
C LYS A 136 18.31 1.10 11.92
N LYS A 137 19.49 1.27 11.33
CA LYS A 137 20.72 1.52 12.09
C LYS A 137 20.79 2.92 12.69
N GLU A 138 20.28 3.92 11.98
CA GLU A 138 20.43 5.31 12.37
C GLU A 138 19.19 5.89 13.04
N TYR A 139 18.01 5.34 12.72
CA TYR A 139 16.73 5.87 13.18
C TYR A 139 15.88 4.87 13.98
N GLY A 140 16.32 3.62 14.13
CA GLY A 140 15.60 2.61 14.90
C GLY A 140 14.24 2.20 14.32
N LEU A 141 14.01 2.45 13.03
CA LEU A 141 12.83 1.94 12.33
C LEU A 141 12.95 0.42 12.14
N GLY A 142 11.84 -0.22 11.76
CA GLY A 142 11.82 -1.61 11.35
C GLY A 142 12.51 -1.84 10.00
N GLY A 143 12.45 -0.87 9.08
CA GLY A 143 13.06 -0.94 7.76
C GLY A 143 12.25 -0.22 6.68
N ALA A 144 12.60 -0.49 5.42
CA ALA A 144 11.95 0.08 4.24
C ALA A 144 10.72 -0.73 3.77
N VAL A 145 9.74 -0.02 3.22
CA VAL A 145 8.51 -0.55 2.62
C VAL A 145 8.56 -0.34 1.10
N GLN A 146 8.19 -1.39 0.35
CA GLN A 146 8.13 -1.34 -1.10
C GLN A 146 6.69 -1.20 -1.62
N HIS A 147 6.44 -0.20 -2.45
CA HIS A 147 5.19 -0.06 -3.21
C HIS A 147 5.32 -0.64 -4.63
N GLY A 148 4.21 -0.83 -5.35
CA GLY A 148 4.24 -1.03 -6.81
C GLY A 148 4.90 -2.32 -7.34
N ALA A 149 4.98 -3.40 -6.56
CA ALA A 149 5.72 -4.62 -6.92
C ALA A 149 4.88 -5.71 -7.66
N SER A 150 3.58 -5.48 -7.86
CA SER A 150 2.64 -6.55 -8.23
C SER A 150 2.80 -7.17 -9.62
N THR A 151 3.52 -6.52 -10.54
CA THR A 151 3.70 -6.98 -11.93
C THR A 151 5.09 -7.56 -12.19
N LEU A 152 5.90 -7.75 -11.14
CA LEU A 152 7.20 -8.39 -11.25
C LEU A 152 7.03 -9.90 -11.51
N PRO A 153 8.01 -10.55 -12.17
CA PRO A 153 8.09 -12.00 -12.20
C PRO A 153 8.12 -12.57 -10.78
N LYS A 154 7.44 -13.71 -10.56
CA LYS A 154 7.35 -14.36 -9.25
C LYS A 154 8.72 -14.70 -8.67
N GLU A 155 9.68 -14.97 -9.54
CA GLU A 155 11.06 -15.29 -9.20
C GLU A 155 11.81 -14.12 -8.57
N ALA A 156 11.35 -12.86 -8.75
CA ALA A 156 11.98 -11.68 -8.17
C ALA A 156 11.53 -11.41 -6.72
N PHE A 157 10.47 -12.06 -6.24
CA PHE A 157 9.90 -11.76 -4.92
C PHE A 157 10.80 -12.17 -3.75
N ASN A 158 11.68 -13.15 -3.96
CA ASN A 158 12.70 -13.53 -2.97
C ASN A 158 13.72 -12.41 -2.74
N GLU A 159 13.96 -11.54 -3.72
CA GLU A 159 14.90 -10.44 -3.61
C GLU A 159 14.42 -9.39 -2.61
N PHE A 160 13.10 -9.23 -2.37
CA PHE A 160 12.60 -8.34 -1.31
C PHE A 160 13.09 -8.75 0.07
N SER A 161 12.99 -10.04 0.39
CA SER A 161 13.46 -10.57 1.68
C SER A 161 14.98 -10.44 1.84
N LYS A 162 15.74 -10.61 0.75
CA LYS A 162 17.20 -10.46 0.75
C LYS A 162 17.64 -9.00 0.86
N ALA A 163 16.89 -8.11 0.23
CA ALA A 163 17.03 -6.65 0.35
C ALA A 163 16.40 -6.11 1.64
N ASP A 164 15.97 -6.99 2.56
CA ASP A 164 15.55 -6.61 3.91
C ASP A 164 14.40 -5.59 3.91
N ALA A 165 13.50 -5.72 2.91
CA ALA A 165 12.22 -5.04 2.91
C ALA A 165 11.32 -5.65 3.98
N ILE A 166 10.73 -4.82 4.83
CA ILE A 166 9.87 -5.30 5.92
C ILE A 166 8.40 -5.38 5.54
N GLU A 167 8.02 -4.74 4.44
CA GLU A 167 6.66 -4.73 3.94
C GLU A 167 6.67 -4.50 2.42
N VAL A 168 5.80 -5.22 1.70
CA VAL A 168 5.67 -5.12 0.23
C VAL A 168 4.19 -5.01 -0.12
N HIS A 169 3.79 -3.95 -0.80
CA HIS A 169 2.40 -3.73 -1.18
C HIS A 169 2.08 -4.36 -2.52
N LEU A 170 1.11 -5.29 -2.50
CA LEU A 170 0.67 -6.06 -3.66
C LEU A 170 -0.84 -5.96 -3.82
N ALA A 171 -1.30 -5.61 -5.02
CA ALA A 171 -2.73 -5.49 -5.32
C ALA A 171 -3.05 -5.87 -6.77
N THR A 172 -2.39 -5.23 -7.74
CA THR A 172 -2.76 -5.34 -9.16
C THR A 172 -2.73 -6.77 -9.67
N GLY A 173 -1.75 -7.58 -9.26
CA GLY A 173 -1.66 -8.98 -9.67
C GLY A 173 -2.89 -9.81 -9.26
N PHE A 174 -3.35 -9.65 -8.01
CA PHE A 174 -4.54 -10.34 -7.51
C PHE A 174 -5.81 -9.84 -8.19
N GLN A 175 -5.90 -8.54 -8.43
CA GLN A 175 -7.01 -7.97 -9.19
C GLN A 175 -7.05 -8.51 -10.61
N ASN A 176 -5.90 -8.58 -11.29
CA ASN A 176 -5.80 -9.13 -12.63
C ASN A 176 -6.25 -10.59 -12.64
N LEU A 177 -5.78 -11.40 -11.67
CA LEU A 177 -6.22 -12.78 -11.50
C LEU A 177 -7.76 -12.85 -11.43
N ILE A 178 -8.42 -12.04 -10.59
CA ILE A 178 -9.89 -12.05 -10.48
C ILE A 178 -10.56 -11.69 -11.82
N PHE A 179 -10.15 -10.60 -12.47
CA PHE A 179 -10.78 -10.11 -13.69
C PHE A 179 -10.55 -11.00 -14.92
N ASP A 180 -9.43 -11.72 -14.92
CA ASP A 180 -8.98 -12.54 -16.05
C ASP A 180 -9.27 -14.03 -15.81
N HIS A 181 -9.80 -14.40 -14.63
CA HIS A 181 -10.17 -15.77 -14.28
C HIS A 181 -11.33 -16.30 -15.15
N PRO A 182 -11.24 -17.54 -15.67
CA PRO A 182 -12.26 -18.11 -16.56
C PRO A 182 -13.63 -18.32 -15.89
N ALA A 183 -13.66 -18.51 -14.57
CA ALA A 183 -14.91 -18.64 -13.82
C ALA A 183 -15.58 -17.31 -13.46
N LEU A 184 -14.99 -16.15 -13.80
CA LEU A 184 -15.64 -14.86 -13.59
C LEU A 184 -16.87 -14.74 -14.49
N PRO A 185 -18.08 -14.51 -13.95
CA PRO A 185 -19.27 -14.35 -14.77
C PRO A 185 -19.12 -13.18 -15.76
N ALA A 186 -19.30 -13.46 -17.06
CA ALA A 186 -19.12 -12.48 -18.12
C ALA A 186 -20.05 -11.25 -17.96
N ASN A 187 -21.27 -11.48 -17.46
CA ASN A 187 -22.23 -10.41 -17.17
C ASN A 187 -21.75 -9.47 -16.05
N LEU A 188 -21.07 -10.00 -15.03
CA LEU A 188 -20.50 -9.18 -13.95
C LEU A 188 -19.31 -8.36 -14.48
N LYS A 189 -18.43 -8.98 -15.27
CA LYS A 189 -17.32 -8.27 -15.92
C LYS A 189 -17.83 -7.13 -16.80
N GLU A 190 -18.86 -7.38 -17.61
CA GLU A 190 -19.46 -6.36 -18.48
C GLU A 190 -20.18 -5.27 -17.70
N GLN A 191 -20.86 -5.60 -16.60
CA GLN A 191 -21.46 -4.62 -15.70
C GLN A 191 -20.41 -3.66 -15.15
N VAL A 192 -19.25 -4.18 -14.73
CA VAL A 192 -18.12 -3.37 -14.27
C VAL A 192 -17.63 -2.46 -15.39
N TYR A 193 -17.39 -3.02 -16.58
CA TYR A 193 -16.84 -2.27 -17.72
C TYR A 193 -17.79 -1.19 -18.22
N THR A 194 -19.10 -1.47 -18.23
CA THR A 194 -20.14 -0.47 -18.52
C THR A 194 -20.06 0.69 -17.55
N TRP A 195 -20.00 0.41 -16.25
CA TRP A 195 -19.89 1.47 -15.25
C TRP A 195 -18.61 2.29 -15.40
N LEU A 196 -17.47 1.66 -15.70
CA LEU A 196 -16.21 2.37 -15.97
C LEU A 196 -16.33 3.28 -17.19
N ARG A 197 -16.95 2.81 -18.28
CA ARG A 197 -17.22 3.63 -19.46
C ARG A 197 -18.13 4.82 -19.19
N GLU A 198 -19.03 4.72 -18.23
CA GLU A 198 -19.96 5.81 -17.92
C GLU A 198 -19.41 6.79 -16.90
N ASN A 199 -18.57 6.32 -15.97
CA ASN A 199 -18.21 7.07 -14.76
C ASN A 199 -16.73 7.40 -14.66
N ARG A 200 -15.86 6.83 -15.49
CA ARG A 200 -14.40 6.99 -15.40
C ARG A 200 -13.74 7.41 -16.71
N GLN A 201 -14.49 8.00 -17.64
CA GLN A 201 -13.96 8.46 -18.93
C GLN A 201 -12.90 9.55 -18.78
N GLU A 202 -12.95 10.31 -17.70
CA GLU A 202 -11.92 11.30 -17.35
C GLU A 202 -10.54 10.67 -17.11
N GLU A 203 -10.47 9.38 -16.77
CA GLU A 203 -9.20 8.64 -16.64
C GLU A 203 -8.67 8.14 -18.01
N ARG A 204 -9.45 8.27 -19.11
CA ARG A 204 -9.06 7.85 -20.45
C ARG A 204 -8.14 8.88 -21.10
N LYS A 205 -6.95 8.45 -21.53
CA LYS A 205 -5.97 9.29 -22.23
C LYS A 205 -6.16 9.22 -23.74
N GLU A 206 -5.70 10.27 -24.44
CA GLU A 206 -5.65 10.28 -25.91
C GLU A 206 -4.84 9.08 -26.43
N GLY A 207 -5.37 8.38 -27.43
CA GLY A 207 -4.73 7.20 -28.03
C GLY A 207 -4.84 5.90 -27.21
N MET A 208 -5.48 5.91 -26.03
CA MET A 208 -5.65 4.72 -25.20
C MET A 208 -6.71 3.77 -25.78
N THR A 209 -6.36 2.49 -25.95
CA THR A 209 -7.32 1.45 -26.36
C THR A 209 -8.33 1.13 -25.26
N ASP A 210 -9.42 0.44 -25.59
CA ASP A 210 -10.40 -0.01 -24.60
C ASP A 210 -9.77 -0.96 -23.58
N GLU A 211 -8.91 -1.87 -24.03
CA GLU A 211 -8.21 -2.83 -23.17
C GLU A 211 -7.30 -2.12 -22.17
N GLN A 212 -6.54 -1.11 -22.64
CA GLN A 212 -5.69 -0.29 -21.76
C GLN A 212 -6.54 0.52 -20.77
N PHE A 213 -7.66 1.08 -21.24
CA PHE A 213 -8.59 1.83 -20.39
C PHE A 213 -9.16 0.94 -19.29
N TYR A 214 -9.71 -0.24 -19.63
CA TYR A 214 -10.25 -1.14 -18.61
C TYR A 214 -9.17 -1.66 -17.68
N TYR A 215 -8.00 -2.08 -18.19
CA TYR A 215 -6.92 -2.58 -17.35
C TYR A 215 -6.52 -1.57 -16.26
N THR A 216 -6.35 -0.31 -16.63
CA THR A 216 -5.89 0.75 -15.72
C THR A 216 -6.98 1.20 -14.73
N THR A 217 -8.25 1.16 -15.14
CA THR A 217 -9.38 1.66 -14.35
C THR A 217 -10.14 0.58 -13.59
N ARG A 218 -9.97 -0.71 -13.91
CA ARG A 218 -10.75 -1.82 -13.31
C ARG A 218 -10.74 -1.88 -11.78
N LYS A 219 -9.71 -1.32 -11.13
CA LYS A 219 -9.65 -1.15 -9.66
C LYS A 219 -10.81 -0.33 -9.09
N ARG A 220 -11.33 0.64 -9.87
CA ARG A 220 -12.50 1.45 -9.49
C ARG A 220 -13.78 0.61 -9.48
N GLY A 221 -13.80 -0.51 -10.18
CA GLY A 221 -14.93 -1.41 -10.34
C GLY A 221 -15.31 -2.24 -9.12
N PHE A 222 -14.58 -2.17 -8.00
CA PHE A 222 -14.95 -2.90 -6.78
C PHE A 222 -15.81 -2.07 -5.81
N GLY A 223 -15.73 -0.74 -5.88
CA GLY A 223 -16.30 0.17 -4.88
C GLY A 223 -17.79 0.52 -5.02
N PRO A 224 -18.33 0.78 -6.23
CA PRO A 224 -19.69 1.29 -6.40
C PRO A 224 -20.73 0.34 -5.82
N ALA A 225 -21.72 0.87 -5.09
CA ALA A 225 -22.63 0.06 -4.28
C ALA A 225 -23.29 -1.12 -5.04
N GLY A 226 -23.90 -0.85 -6.20
CA GLY A 226 -24.56 -1.89 -7.01
C GLY A 226 -23.59 -2.91 -7.64
N ILE A 227 -22.33 -2.53 -7.85
CA ILE A 227 -21.30 -3.43 -8.36
C ILE A 227 -20.70 -4.25 -7.22
N LYS A 228 -20.47 -3.61 -6.07
CA LYS A 228 -20.00 -4.27 -4.84
C LYS A 228 -20.97 -5.36 -4.39
N GLU A 229 -22.28 -5.11 -4.47
CA GLU A 229 -23.30 -6.13 -4.23
C GLU A 229 -23.18 -7.30 -5.22
N ALA A 230 -22.97 -7.02 -6.50
CA ALA A 230 -22.80 -8.06 -7.52
C ALA A 230 -21.53 -8.90 -7.31
N TRP A 231 -20.41 -8.28 -6.90
CA TRP A 231 -19.21 -9.00 -6.44
C TRP A 231 -19.50 -9.88 -5.22
N TRP A 232 -20.24 -9.35 -4.25
CA TRP A 232 -20.58 -10.08 -3.02
C TRP A 232 -21.44 -11.31 -3.30
N ASN A 233 -22.44 -11.15 -4.15
CA ASN A 233 -23.43 -12.16 -4.53
C ASN A 233 -23.01 -13.00 -5.75
N MET A 234 -21.73 -12.98 -6.13
CA MET A 234 -21.20 -13.85 -7.19
C MET A 234 -21.57 -15.32 -6.92
N PRO A 235 -21.93 -16.12 -7.96
CA PRO A 235 -22.24 -17.53 -7.80
C PRO A 235 -21.17 -18.27 -6.99
N ALA A 236 -21.61 -19.12 -6.06
CA ALA A 236 -20.71 -19.78 -5.11
C ALA A 236 -19.61 -20.60 -5.80
N GLU A 237 -19.92 -21.25 -6.91
CA GLU A 237 -18.96 -22.02 -7.72
C GLU A 237 -17.89 -21.11 -8.34
N SER A 238 -18.29 -20.02 -9.00
CA SER A 238 -17.37 -19.00 -9.53
C SER A 238 -16.48 -18.43 -8.44
N LYS A 239 -17.07 -18.08 -7.31
CA LYS A 239 -16.37 -17.51 -6.15
C LYS A 239 -15.36 -18.50 -5.60
N GLN A 240 -15.73 -19.76 -5.43
CA GLN A 240 -14.84 -20.79 -4.92
C GLN A 240 -13.66 -21.05 -5.86
N ALA A 241 -13.90 -21.10 -7.18
CA ALA A 241 -12.83 -21.28 -8.17
C ALA A 241 -11.81 -20.14 -8.11
N ILE A 242 -12.27 -18.88 -8.16
CA ILE A 242 -11.40 -17.69 -8.06
C ILE A 242 -10.63 -17.67 -6.74
N MET A 243 -11.30 -17.97 -5.62
CA MET A 243 -10.66 -17.97 -4.30
C MET A 243 -9.61 -19.07 -4.16
N THR A 244 -9.79 -20.21 -4.82
CA THR A 244 -8.81 -21.31 -4.82
C THR A 244 -7.53 -20.88 -5.55
N ASP A 245 -7.65 -20.26 -6.72
CA ASP A 245 -6.50 -19.77 -7.49
C ASP A 245 -5.80 -18.60 -6.77
N LEU A 246 -6.56 -17.70 -6.13
CA LEU A 246 -6.01 -16.65 -5.26
C LEU A 246 -5.24 -17.24 -4.08
N GLN A 247 -5.79 -18.26 -3.41
CA GLN A 247 -5.13 -18.91 -2.28
C GLN A 247 -3.78 -19.51 -2.70
N GLU A 248 -3.74 -20.19 -3.85
CA GLU A 248 -2.52 -20.74 -4.40
C GLU A 248 -1.50 -19.64 -4.75
N GLU A 249 -1.97 -18.53 -5.34
CA GLU A 249 -1.14 -17.37 -5.62
C GLU A 249 -0.54 -16.78 -4.34
N PHE A 250 -1.34 -16.61 -3.28
CA PHE A 250 -0.87 -16.13 -1.98
C PHE A 250 0.16 -17.08 -1.36
N ARG A 251 -0.05 -18.40 -1.46
CA ARG A 251 0.90 -19.41 -0.96
C ARG A 251 2.27 -19.25 -1.64
N VAL A 252 2.29 -19.18 -2.97
CA VAL A 252 3.54 -18.96 -3.73
C VAL A 252 4.20 -17.65 -3.32
N MET A 253 3.43 -16.57 -3.18
CA MET A 253 3.98 -15.27 -2.76
C MET A 253 4.56 -15.32 -1.35
N PHE A 254 3.89 -15.95 -0.39
CA PHE A 254 4.39 -16.08 0.98
C PHE A 254 5.67 -16.92 1.06
N GLU A 255 5.77 -17.98 0.27
CA GLU A 255 7.00 -18.77 0.16
C GLU A 255 8.14 -17.95 -0.41
N ARG A 256 7.89 -17.22 -1.50
CA ARG A 256 8.90 -16.38 -2.17
C ARG A 256 9.35 -15.22 -1.28
N LEU A 257 8.44 -14.60 -0.54
CA LEU A 257 8.74 -13.50 0.39
C LEU A 257 9.41 -13.97 1.70
N GLY A 258 9.63 -15.29 1.89
CA GLY A 258 10.29 -15.81 3.08
C GLY A 258 9.42 -15.78 4.35
N ILE A 259 8.09 -15.74 4.18
CA ILE A 259 7.14 -15.68 5.31
C ILE A 259 6.95 -17.07 5.96
N ALA A 260 7.19 -18.15 5.21
CA ALA A 260 7.03 -19.51 5.70
C ALA A 260 7.86 -19.76 6.98
N GLY A 261 7.21 -20.34 8.01
CA GLY A 261 7.85 -20.67 9.28
C GLY A 261 7.96 -19.52 10.29
N THR A 262 7.47 -18.31 9.98
CA THR A 262 7.59 -17.15 10.89
C THR A 262 6.50 -17.04 11.96
N ALA A 263 5.42 -17.83 11.87
CA ALA A 263 4.26 -17.73 12.75
C ALA A 263 4.62 -17.84 14.25
N ALA A 264 5.46 -18.82 14.62
CA ALA A 264 5.89 -18.98 16.01
C ALA A 264 6.67 -17.77 16.54
N LYS A 265 7.43 -17.07 15.68
CA LYS A 265 8.14 -15.85 16.06
C LYS A 265 7.19 -14.68 16.30
N VAL A 266 6.13 -14.60 15.49
CA VAL A 266 5.07 -13.61 15.69
C VAL A 266 4.37 -13.87 17.03
N ASP A 267 4.00 -15.11 17.33
CA ASP A 267 3.34 -15.48 18.58
C ASP A 267 4.21 -15.20 19.83
N GLU A 268 5.53 -15.33 19.72
CA GLU A 268 6.48 -14.99 20.79
C GLU A 268 6.59 -13.47 21.01
N THR A 269 6.51 -12.69 19.93
CA THR A 269 6.86 -11.26 19.93
C THR A 269 5.65 -10.35 20.07
N VAL A 270 4.50 -10.75 19.54
CA VAL A 270 3.29 -9.93 19.44
C VAL A 270 2.24 -10.43 20.42
N LYS A 271 1.69 -9.52 21.23
CA LYS A 271 0.52 -9.78 22.08
C LYS A 271 -0.69 -9.10 21.48
N PRO A 272 -1.61 -9.82 20.81
CA PRO A 272 -2.76 -9.21 20.16
C PRO A 272 -3.68 -8.53 21.17
N VAL A 273 -4.03 -7.27 20.91
CA VAL A 273 -5.04 -6.54 21.67
C VAL A 273 -6.40 -6.76 21.01
N LYS A 274 -7.36 -7.30 21.76
CA LYS A 274 -8.72 -7.50 21.26
C LYS A 274 -9.48 -6.18 21.31
N SER A 275 -9.74 -5.59 20.14
CA SER A 275 -10.63 -4.44 20.01
C SER A 275 -12.02 -4.93 19.59
N ALA A 276 -13.02 -4.76 20.47
CA ALA A 276 -14.41 -5.05 20.11
C ALA A 276 -14.94 -3.90 19.25
N GLN A 277 -15.05 -4.13 17.95
CA GLN A 277 -15.71 -3.18 17.06
C GLN A 277 -17.23 -3.35 17.18
N PRO A 278 -17.98 -2.29 17.53
CA PRO A 278 -19.43 -2.37 17.57
C PRO A 278 -19.95 -2.71 16.17
N MET A 279 -21.00 -3.54 16.11
CA MET A 279 -21.73 -3.78 14.85
C MET A 279 -22.10 -2.41 14.24
N PRO A 280 -21.80 -2.17 12.94
CA PRO A 280 -22.12 -0.90 12.29
C PRO A 280 -23.59 -0.54 12.48
N ASP A 281 -23.89 0.74 12.72
CA ASP A 281 -25.27 1.17 12.98
C ASP A 281 -26.22 0.84 11.81
N SER A 282 -25.70 0.82 10.58
CA SER A 282 -26.45 0.39 9.39
C SER A 282 -26.94 -1.07 9.44
N MET A 283 -26.30 -1.92 10.23
CA MET A 283 -26.66 -3.33 10.42
C MET A 283 -27.52 -3.55 11.67
N ARG A 284 -27.60 -2.56 12.57
CA ARG A 284 -28.42 -2.63 13.79
C ARG A 284 -29.90 -2.37 13.53
N ALA A 285 -30.23 -1.60 12.49
CA ALA A 285 -31.61 -1.24 12.16
C ALA A 285 -32.42 -2.39 11.50
N THR A 286 -31.77 -3.50 11.16
CA THR A 286 -32.38 -4.67 10.49
C THR A 286 -32.47 -5.92 11.37
N ALA A 287 -32.17 -5.80 12.67
CA ALA A 287 -32.21 -6.89 13.64
C ALA A 287 -33.38 -6.75 14.63
#